data_AF-A0A6I3GW82-F1
#
_entry.id   AF-A0A6I3GW82-F1
#
_cell.length_a   1.000
_cell.length_b   1.000
_cell.length_c   1.000
_cell.angle_alpha   90.00
_cell.angle_beta   90.00
_cell.angle_gamma   90.00
#
_symmetry.space_group_name_H-M   'P 1'
#
loop_
_entity.id
_entity.type
_entity.pdbx_description
1 polymer ?
#
loop_
_entity_poly.entity_id
_entity_poly.type
_entity_poly.pdbx_seq_one_letter_code
_entity_poly.pdbx_strand_id
1 'polypeptide(L)'
;MTDPGEYLEPTIPTGLAVRDLPVVDVRDARVAALAEVVTGDPHEFPVPVEAWPVVGNRVLDPGTGVGGGIATGMFRCLWQGGQLWATNEAIGGRYVIGLATPPEDLETWLLAGSEPEQVLLWHLNYPPDGGQLFAAVDGKPFLVP
;
A
#
# COMPACT_ATOMS: atom_id res chain seq x y z
N MET A 1 0.18 9.43 -16.89
CA MET A 1 0.93 8.20 -16.54
C MET A 1 2.13 8.63 -15.75
N THR A 2 2.17 8.26 -14.48
CA THR A 2 3.36 8.30 -13.64
C THR A 2 4.46 7.44 -14.29
N ASP A 3 5.70 7.92 -14.33
CA ASP A 3 6.82 7.12 -14.85
C ASP A 3 6.99 5.88 -13.94
N PRO A 4 6.99 4.64 -14.47
CA PRO A 4 7.29 3.46 -13.67
C PRO A 4 8.58 3.58 -12.83
N GLY A 5 9.55 4.37 -13.29
CA GLY A 5 10.77 4.69 -12.54
C GLY A 5 10.53 5.49 -11.26
N GLU A 6 9.48 6.32 -11.21
CA GLU A 6 9.15 7.14 -10.03
C GLU A 6 8.82 6.30 -8.80
N TYR A 7 8.30 5.09 -8.98
CA TYR A 7 8.06 4.21 -7.83
C TYR A 7 9.29 3.42 -7.39
N LEU A 8 10.31 3.28 -8.24
CA LEU A 8 11.57 2.64 -7.88
C LEU A 8 12.54 3.64 -7.23
N GLU A 9 12.50 4.90 -7.69
CA GLU A 9 13.33 6.00 -7.24
C GLU A 9 12.46 7.25 -7.03
N PRO A 10 11.65 7.30 -5.96
CA PRO A 10 10.69 8.37 -5.77
C PRO A 10 11.38 9.70 -5.49
N THR A 11 10.99 10.72 -6.25
CA THR A 11 11.38 12.10 -5.98
C THR A 11 10.44 12.68 -4.92
N ILE A 12 10.81 12.53 -3.65
CA ILE A 12 10.04 13.01 -2.51
C ILE A 12 10.56 14.40 -2.12
N PRO A 13 9.73 15.46 -2.14
CA PRO A 13 10.13 16.78 -1.69
C PRO A 13 10.62 16.79 -0.24
N THR A 14 11.59 17.64 0.06
CA THR A 14 12.08 17.87 1.42
C THR A 14 11.15 18.79 2.21
N GLY A 15 11.21 18.75 3.54
CA GLY A 15 10.44 19.65 4.41
C GLY A 15 8.92 19.42 4.37
N LEU A 16 8.47 18.26 3.91
CA LEU A 16 7.05 17.89 3.94
C LEU A 16 6.57 17.75 5.39
N ALA A 17 5.36 18.22 5.64
CA ALA A 17 4.72 18.03 6.94
C ALA A 17 4.37 16.55 7.14
N VAL A 18 4.90 15.96 8.21
CA VAL A 18 4.57 14.58 8.61
C VAL A 18 3.23 14.57 9.35
N ARG A 19 2.43 13.53 9.10
CA ARG A 19 1.15 13.29 9.77
C ARG A 19 1.14 11.89 10.32
N ASP A 20 0.89 11.77 11.62
CA ASP A 20 0.69 10.47 12.26
C ASP A 20 -0.64 9.87 11.78
N LEU A 21 -0.55 8.66 11.22
CA LEU A 21 -1.72 7.88 10.87
C LEU A 21 -2.03 6.92 12.03
N PRO A 22 -3.29 6.86 12.50
CA PRO A 22 -3.65 5.90 13.52
C PRO A 22 -3.59 4.48 12.94
N VAL A 23 -3.03 3.54 13.70
CA VAL A 23 -3.27 2.12 13.45
C VAL A 23 -4.71 1.81 13.85
N VAL A 24 -5.53 1.43 12.88
CA VAL A 24 -6.93 1.10 13.09
C VAL A 24 -7.10 -0.41 12.99
N ASP A 25 -7.75 -0.99 13.99
CA ASP A 25 -8.17 -2.38 13.93
C ASP A 25 -9.30 -2.51 12.90
N VAL A 26 -9.16 -3.40 11.93
CA VAL A 26 -10.17 -3.65 10.90
C VAL A 26 -11.54 -4.07 11.47
N ARG A 27 -11.59 -4.53 12.73
CA ARG A 27 -12.84 -4.85 13.44
C ARG A 27 -13.55 -3.62 13.99
N ASP A 28 -12.96 -2.43 13.90
CA ASP A 28 -13.58 -1.18 14.32
C ASP A 28 -14.75 -0.82 13.39
N ALA A 29 -15.92 -0.55 13.98
CA ALA A 29 -17.13 -0.23 13.22
C ALA A 29 -16.99 1.00 12.31
N ARG A 30 -16.04 1.91 12.60
CA ARG A 30 -15.78 3.11 11.79
C ARG A 30 -15.18 2.79 10.43
N VAL A 31 -14.56 1.62 10.26
CA VAL A 31 -13.94 1.20 8.99
C VAL A 31 -14.72 0.09 8.29
N ALA A 32 -15.86 -0.35 8.82
CA ALA A 32 -16.66 -1.44 8.25
C ALA A 32 -17.19 -1.17 6.82
N ALA A 33 -17.21 0.10 6.38
CA ALA A 33 -17.55 0.47 5.01
C ALA A 33 -16.36 0.41 4.03
N LEU A 34 -15.14 0.23 4.54
CA LEU A 34 -13.89 0.29 3.78
C LEU A 34 -13.11 -1.02 3.82
N ALA A 35 -13.29 -1.83 4.87
CA ALA A 35 -12.57 -3.07 5.07
C ALA A 35 -13.41 -4.08 5.84
N GLU A 36 -13.16 -5.37 5.60
CA GLU A 36 -13.78 -6.47 6.32
C GLU A 36 -12.74 -7.52 6.70
N VAL A 37 -13.03 -8.27 7.77
CA VAL A 37 -12.23 -9.44 8.15
C VAL A 37 -12.80 -10.66 7.44
N VAL A 38 -12.05 -11.19 6.49
CA VAL A 38 -12.38 -12.45 5.84
C VAL A 38 -12.18 -13.60 6.83
N THR A 39 -13.25 -14.34 7.11
CA THR A 39 -13.20 -15.58 7.89
C THR A 39 -13.22 -16.79 6.97
N GLY A 40 -12.34 -17.77 7.20
CA GLY A 40 -12.25 -18.99 6.39
C GLY A 40 -11.03 -19.00 5.48
N ASP A 41 -11.11 -19.72 4.36
CA ASP A 41 -10.02 -19.78 3.38
C ASP A 41 -10.04 -18.48 2.52
N PRO A 42 -8.98 -17.65 2.58
CA PRO A 42 -8.91 -16.44 1.76
C PRO A 42 -8.92 -16.72 0.25
N HIS A 43 -8.58 -17.94 -0.20
CA HIS A 43 -8.62 -18.31 -1.61
C HIS A 43 -10.04 -18.55 -2.13
N GLU A 44 -11.01 -18.80 -1.25
CA GLU A 44 -12.42 -18.98 -1.59
C GLU A 44 -13.20 -17.66 -1.53
N PHE A 45 -12.59 -16.60 -1.01
CA PHE A 45 -13.26 -15.31 -0.84
C PHE A 45 -13.48 -14.62 -2.21
N PRO A 46 -14.73 -14.25 -2.55
CA PRO A 46 -15.03 -13.60 -3.82
C PRO A 46 -14.66 -12.11 -3.74
N VAL A 47 -13.40 -11.79 -4.09
CA VAL A 47 -12.94 -10.39 -4.15
C VAL A 47 -13.81 -9.60 -5.13
N PRO A 48 -14.47 -8.50 -4.69
CA PRO A 48 -15.29 -7.68 -5.57
C PRO A 48 -14.45 -7.07 -6.69
N VAL A 49 -14.87 -7.28 -7.94
CA VAL A 49 -14.34 -6.57 -9.12
C VAL A 49 -15.43 -5.63 -9.58
N GLU A 50 -15.39 -4.40 -9.09
CA GLU A 50 -16.38 -3.38 -9.37
C GLU A 50 -15.74 -2.00 -9.47
N ALA A 51 -16.39 -1.11 -10.20
CA ALA A 51 -15.96 0.28 -10.27
C ALA A 51 -16.07 0.92 -8.89
N TRP A 52 -15.07 1.73 -8.53
CA TRP A 52 -15.09 2.43 -7.26
C TRP A 52 -16.36 3.26 -7.06
N PRO A 53 -16.90 3.34 -5.82
CA PRO A 53 -17.91 4.32 -5.48
C PRO A 53 -17.44 5.75 -5.76
N VAL A 54 -18.15 6.43 -6.65
CA VAL A 54 -17.93 7.84 -6.95
C VAL A 54 -18.70 8.72 -5.97
N VAL A 55 -18.00 9.64 -5.31
CA VAL A 55 -18.62 10.65 -4.43
C VAL A 55 -18.53 12.03 -5.06
N GLY A 56 -19.66 12.73 -5.16
CA GLY A 56 -19.74 14.05 -5.76
C GLY A 56 -19.65 14.03 -7.29
N ASN A 57 -19.01 15.04 -7.89
CA ASN A 57 -19.03 15.24 -9.35
C ASN A 57 -17.81 14.64 -10.07
N ARG A 58 -16.92 13.95 -9.36
CA ARG A 58 -15.68 13.43 -9.95
C ARG A 58 -15.95 12.10 -10.65
N VAL A 59 -16.09 12.10 -11.98
CA VAL A 59 -16.26 10.85 -12.74
C VAL A 59 -14.98 10.00 -12.71
N LEU A 60 -15.14 8.69 -12.83
CA LEU A 60 -14.03 7.79 -13.17
C LEU A 60 -13.58 8.07 -14.62
N ASP A 61 -12.31 7.84 -14.89
CA ASP A 61 -11.80 7.90 -16.26
C ASP A 61 -12.52 6.83 -17.12
N PRO A 62 -12.89 7.13 -18.38
CA PRO A 62 -13.59 6.17 -19.23
C PRO A 62 -12.81 4.87 -19.39
N GLY A 63 -13.46 3.73 -19.10
CA GLY A 63 -12.84 2.40 -19.19
C GLY A 63 -12.07 1.97 -17.93
N THR A 64 -12.07 2.79 -16.87
CA THR A 64 -11.57 2.45 -15.54
C THR A 64 -12.72 1.93 -14.66
N GLY A 65 -12.46 0.96 -13.80
CA GLY A 65 -13.45 0.31 -12.95
C GLY A 65 -14.19 -0.86 -13.59
N VAL A 66 -13.77 -1.34 -14.77
CA VAL A 66 -14.51 -2.34 -15.56
C VAL A 66 -13.59 -3.38 -16.20
N GLY A 67 -13.91 -4.66 -16.01
CA GLY A 67 -13.23 -5.77 -16.69
C GLY A 67 -11.90 -6.23 -16.06
N GLY A 68 -11.62 -5.80 -14.83
CA GLY A 68 -10.52 -6.36 -14.04
C GLY A 68 -10.69 -7.86 -13.82
N GLY A 69 -9.58 -8.60 -13.84
CA GLY A 69 -9.54 -9.99 -13.36
C GLY A 69 -9.00 -10.06 -11.94
N ILE A 70 -9.08 -11.24 -11.33
CA ILE A 70 -8.38 -11.51 -10.07
C ILE A 70 -6.98 -12.00 -10.40
N ALA A 71 -5.96 -11.31 -9.90
CA ALA A 71 -4.58 -11.78 -9.90
C ALA A 71 -4.15 -12.11 -8.47
N THR A 72 -3.35 -13.16 -8.32
CA THR A 72 -2.86 -13.61 -7.01
C THR A 72 -1.35 -13.76 -7.06
N GLY A 73 -0.69 -13.35 -5.98
CA GLY A 73 0.75 -13.47 -5.86
C GLY A 73 1.21 -13.02 -4.47
N MET A 74 2.47 -13.30 -4.15
CA MET A 74 3.05 -12.86 -2.89
C MET A 74 3.24 -11.33 -2.91
N PHE A 75 2.87 -10.69 -1.81
CA PHE A 75 3.25 -9.32 -1.52
C PHE A 75 4.32 -9.31 -0.43
N ARG A 76 5.53 -8.87 -0.75
CA ARG A 76 6.67 -8.88 0.19
C ARG A 76 7.12 -7.48 0.48
N CYS A 77 7.28 -7.14 1.76
CA CYS A 77 7.87 -5.89 2.21
C CYS A 77 9.22 -6.17 2.88
N LEU A 78 10.26 -5.44 2.50
CA LEU A 78 11.61 -5.60 3.06
C LEU A 78 12.31 -4.24 3.17
N TRP A 79 12.92 -4.00 4.33
CA TRP A 79 13.83 -2.87 4.51
C TRP A 79 15.15 -3.11 3.78
N GLN A 80 15.59 -2.10 3.03
CA GLN A 80 16.93 -2.02 2.46
C GLN A 80 17.52 -0.68 2.88
N GLY A 81 18.33 -0.70 3.93
CA GLY A 81 18.72 0.53 4.63
C GLY A 81 17.48 1.25 5.16
N GLY A 82 17.37 2.56 4.90
CA GLY A 82 16.23 3.37 5.33
C GLY A 82 15.06 3.40 4.34
N GLN A 83 14.99 2.50 3.35
CA GLN A 83 13.88 2.40 2.39
C GLN A 83 13.10 1.09 2.58
N LEU A 84 11.77 1.18 2.64
CA LEU A 84 10.88 0.03 2.65
C LEU A 84 10.47 -0.31 1.22
N TRP A 85 10.95 -1.45 0.74
CA TRP A 85 10.65 -1.96 -0.59
C TRP A 85 9.48 -2.93 -0.56
N ALA A 86 8.58 -2.83 -1.52
CA ALA A 86 7.52 -3.79 -1.77
C ALA A 86 7.68 -4.46 -3.14
N THR A 87 7.42 -5.76 -3.19
CA THR A 87 7.27 -6.53 -4.43
C THR A 87 5.88 -7.14 -4.46
N ASN A 88 5.14 -6.93 -5.55
CA ASN A 88 3.82 -7.48 -5.79
C ASN A 88 3.88 -8.47 -6.96
N GLU A 89 3.96 -9.76 -6.65
CA GLU A 89 4.04 -10.82 -7.66
C GLU A 89 2.74 -10.98 -8.45
N ALA A 90 1.59 -10.52 -7.94
CA ALA A 90 0.30 -10.62 -8.65
C ALA A 90 0.27 -9.79 -9.93
N ILE A 91 1.00 -8.67 -9.95
CA ILE A 91 1.07 -7.74 -11.10
C ILE A 91 2.50 -7.52 -11.61
N GLY A 92 3.49 -8.24 -11.06
CA GLY A 92 4.91 -8.04 -11.38
C GLY A 92 5.47 -6.67 -10.94
N GLY A 93 4.88 -6.07 -9.90
CA GLY A 93 5.23 -4.74 -9.41
C GLY A 93 6.40 -4.74 -8.43
N ARG A 94 7.20 -3.68 -8.43
CA ARG A 94 8.24 -3.42 -7.43
C ARG A 94 8.37 -1.94 -7.17
N TYR A 95 8.33 -1.53 -5.90
CA TYR A 95 8.20 -0.12 -5.52
C TYR A 95 8.87 0.16 -4.17
N VAL A 96 9.34 1.39 -3.95
CA VAL A 96 9.63 1.95 -2.62
C VAL A 96 8.32 2.48 -2.05
N ILE A 97 7.83 1.89 -0.97
CA ILE A 97 6.54 2.25 -0.36
C ILE A 97 6.69 3.16 0.87
N GLY A 98 7.90 3.29 1.42
CA GLY A 98 8.14 4.18 2.54
C GLY A 98 9.62 4.38 2.89
N LEU A 99 9.87 5.32 3.79
CA LEU A 99 11.20 5.65 4.31
C LEU A 99 11.23 5.52 5.84
N ALA A 100 12.40 5.24 6.43
CA ALA A 100 12.58 5.19 7.88
C ALA A 100 12.69 6.59 8.52
N THR A 101 13.08 7.58 7.72
CA THR A 101 13.37 8.96 8.11
C THR A 101 13.04 9.91 6.95
N PRO A 102 12.88 11.23 7.17
CA PRO A 102 12.67 12.18 6.07
C PRO A 102 13.77 12.06 4.99
N PRO A 103 13.44 12.28 3.71
CA PRO A 103 14.39 12.05 2.61
C PRO A 103 15.67 12.88 2.75
N GLU A 104 15.60 14.08 3.31
CA GLU A 104 16.74 14.95 3.60
C GLU A 104 17.73 14.38 4.64
N ASP A 105 17.28 13.47 5.50
CA ASP A 105 18.08 12.90 6.59
C ASP A 105 18.60 11.48 6.29
N LEU A 106 18.14 10.87 5.19
CA LEU A 106 18.36 9.46 4.88
C LEU A 106 19.84 9.07 4.84
N GLU A 107 20.69 9.91 4.26
CA GLU A 107 22.14 9.65 4.18
C GLU A 107 22.78 9.62 5.58
N THR A 108 22.49 10.64 6.40
CA THR A 108 23.02 10.72 7.77
C THR A 108 22.52 9.57 8.63
N TRP A 109 21.25 9.20 8.48
CA TRP A 109 20.62 8.09 9.17
C TRP A 109 21.27 6.74 8.83
N LEU A 110 21.57 6.51 7.55
CA LEU A 110 22.30 5.32 7.07
C LEU A 110 23.72 5.27 7.62
N LEU A 111 24.45 6.39 7.59
CA LEU A 111 25.81 6.48 8.15
C LEU A 111 25.86 6.21 9.65
N ALA A 112 24.80 6.58 10.38
CA ALA A 112 24.67 6.30 11.80
C ALA A 112 24.39 4.82 12.11
N GLY A 113 24.09 3.99 11.10
CA GLY A 113 23.72 2.59 11.30
C GLY A 113 22.42 2.43 12.10
N SER A 114 21.49 3.37 11.93
CA SER A 114 20.20 3.35 12.61
C SER A 114 19.30 2.23 12.07
N GLU A 115 18.34 1.80 12.88
CA GLU A 115 17.34 0.78 12.50
C GLU A 115 15.96 1.43 12.33
N PRO A 116 15.09 0.95 11.41
CA PRO A 116 13.78 1.55 11.19
C PRO A 116 12.84 1.35 12.38
N GLU A 117 12.37 2.44 12.98
CA GLU A 117 11.38 2.44 14.08
C GLU A 117 9.99 2.92 13.62
N GLN A 118 9.90 3.46 12.41
CA GLN A 118 8.69 4.01 11.80
C GLN A 118 8.72 3.81 10.28
N VAL A 119 7.57 4.04 9.64
CA VAL A 119 7.47 4.12 8.18
C VAL A 119 6.82 5.44 7.80
N LEU A 120 7.55 6.27 7.06
CA LEU A 120 7.04 7.47 6.41
C LEU A 120 6.52 7.08 5.03
N LEU A 121 5.20 7.05 4.88
CA LEU A 121 4.54 6.80 3.60
C LEU A 121 4.51 8.10 2.78
N TRP A 122 4.89 8.01 1.52
CA TRP A 122 4.95 9.16 0.60
C TRP A 122 3.89 9.10 -0.50
N HIS A 123 3.31 7.93 -0.74
CA HIS A 123 2.13 7.73 -1.56
C HIS A 123 1.22 6.67 -0.94
N LEU A 124 -0.07 6.75 -1.23
CA LEU A 124 -1.03 5.69 -0.98
C LEU A 124 -1.56 5.22 -2.33
N ASN A 125 -1.50 3.92 -2.57
CA ASN A 125 -1.97 3.33 -3.82
C ASN A 125 -3.43 2.88 -3.66
N TYR A 126 -4.20 3.01 -4.73
CA TYR A 126 -5.61 2.67 -4.76
C TYR A 126 -5.94 1.90 -6.05
N PRO A 127 -6.46 0.64 -5.96
CA PRO A 127 -6.85 -0.14 -7.14
C PRO A 127 -8.21 0.31 -7.69
N PRO A 128 -8.29 0.79 -8.94
CA PRO A 128 -9.53 1.36 -9.47
C PRO A 128 -10.60 0.32 -9.86
N ASP A 129 -10.24 -0.95 -10.01
CA ASP A 129 -11.08 -2.02 -10.56
C ASP A 129 -11.63 -3.01 -9.51
N GLY A 130 -11.66 -2.60 -8.23
CA GLY A 130 -12.30 -3.38 -7.16
C GLY A 130 -11.49 -3.46 -5.88
N GLY A 131 -11.78 -4.49 -5.09
CA GLY A 131 -11.12 -4.76 -3.80
C GLY A 131 -9.75 -5.42 -3.94
N GLN A 132 -9.00 -5.37 -2.84
CA GLN A 132 -7.77 -6.14 -2.68
C GLN A 132 -7.86 -6.95 -1.38
N LEU A 133 -7.47 -8.22 -1.45
CA LEU A 133 -7.38 -9.09 -0.28
C LEU A 133 -5.91 -9.31 0.06
N PHE A 134 -5.56 -9.11 1.33
CA PHE A 134 -4.29 -9.53 1.89
C PHE A 134 -4.54 -10.60 2.95
N ALA A 135 -3.75 -11.67 2.91
CA ALA A 135 -3.74 -12.71 3.92
C ALA A 135 -2.31 -12.98 4.36
N ALA A 136 -2.11 -13.09 5.68
CA ALA A 136 -0.81 -13.47 6.23
C ALA A 136 -0.48 -14.92 5.88
N VAL A 137 0.71 -15.15 5.34
CA VAL A 137 1.18 -16.50 4.96
C VAL A 137 1.27 -17.43 6.17
N ASP A 138 1.55 -16.88 7.36
CA ASP A 138 1.71 -17.62 8.61
C ASP A 138 0.55 -17.40 9.60
N GLY A 139 -0.53 -16.75 9.15
CA GLY A 139 -1.70 -16.45 9.98
C GLY A 139 -1.46 -15.45 11.12
N LYS A 140 -0.30 -14.76 11.15
CA LYS A 140 -0.03 -13.74 12.18
C LYS A 140 -0.70 -12.40 11.84
N PRO A 141 -1.00 -11.56 12.85
CA PRO A 141 -1.38 -10.18 12.61
C PRO A 141 -0.31 -9.42 11.84
N PHE A 142 -0.74 -8.53 10.95
CA PHE A 142 0.12 -7.70 10.12
C PHE A 142 -0.49 -6.32 9.94
N LEU A 143 0.33 -5.37 9.48
CA LEU A 143 -0.10 -4.07 9.03
C LEU A 143 0.08 -4.00 7.51
N VAL A 144 -0.90 -3.42 6.82
CA VAL A 144 -0.80 -3.05 5.40
C VAL A 144 -0.94 -1.53 5.33
N PRO A 145 0.03 -0.84 4.72
CA PRO A 145 -0.07 0.60 4.46
C PRO A 145 -1.07 0.92 3.35
#